data_AF-A0AAW3YSH3-F1
#
_entry.id   AF-A0AAW3YSH3-F1
#
_cell.length_a   1.000
_cell.length_b   1.000
_cell.length_c   1.000
_cell.angle_alpha   90.00
_cell.angle_beta   90.00
_cell.angle_gamma   90.00
#
_symmetry.space_group_name_H-M   'P 1'
#
loop_
_entity.id
_entity.type
_entity.pdbx_description
1 polymer ?
#
loop_
_entity_poly.entity_id
_entity_poly.type
_entity_poly.pdbx_seq_one_letter_code
_entity_poly.pdbx_strand_id
1 'polypeptide(L)'
;MTNKTYLELANTAIQKEKEENYELAAVYWGKAKNVATSLNAQLWSEYRQEHNEKRHSLHHRYEETIKTQKENRRIAAVNKRTAEVLESHLENHTEINNWKQKFQQAEVNNDSI
;
A
#
# COMPACT_ATOMS: atom_id res chain seq x y z
N MET A 1 -32.34 13.53 -22.03
CA MET A 1 -31.32 13.97 -21.05
C MET A 1 -31.56 15.44 -20.77
N THR A 2 -31.78 15.82 -19.52
CA THR A 2 -31.87 17.24 -19.13
C THR A 2 -30.48 17.86 -19.24
N ASN A 3 -30.35 18.92 -20.04
CA ASN A 3 -29.12 19.70 -20.12
C ASN A 3 -28.91 20.39 -18.76
N LYS A 4 -27.97 19.86 -17.97
CA LYS A 4 -27.60 20.46 -16.69
C LYS A 4 -26.85 21.76 -16.95
N THR A 5 -27.19 22.77 -16.16
CA THR A 5 -26.52 24.06 -16.17
C THR A 5 -25.13 23.97 -15.54
N TYR A 6 -24.28 24.95 -15.85
CA TYR A 6 -22.99 25.13 -15.19
C TYR A 6 -23.10 25.08 -13.67
N LEU A 7 -24.08 25.82 -13.10
CA LEU A 7 -24.25 25.96 -11.66
C LEU A 7 -24.59 24.62 -10.99
N GLU A 8 -25.46 23.81 -11.61
CA GLU A 8 -25.82 22.49 -11.08
C GLU A 8 -24.62 21.54 -11.07
N LEU A 9 -23.81 21.56 -12.14
CA LEU A 9 -22.61 20.72 -12.24
C LEU A 9 -21.53 21.18 -11.25
N ALA A 10 -21.29 22.48 -11.14
CA ALA A 10 -20.35 23.06 -10.19
C ALA A 10 -20.75 22.77 -8.74
N ASN A 11 -22.04 22.92 -8.39
CA ASN A 11 -22.54 22.58 -7.05
C ASN A 11 -22.40 21.10 -6.75
N THR A 12 -22.66 20.23 -7.74
CA THR A 12 -22.43 18.79 -7.60
C THR A 12 -20.95 18.49 -7.36
N ALA A 13 -20.05 19.13 -8.12
CA ALA A 13 -18.61 18.97 -7.94
C ALA A 13 -18.16 19.40 -6.53
N ILE A 14 -18.61 20.56 -6.05
CA ILE A 14 -18.33 21.07 -4.70
C ILE A 14 -18.83 20.10 -3.63
N GLN A 15 -20.02 19.52 -3.81
CA GLN A 15 -20.54 18.52 -2.88
C GLN A 15 -19.64 17.26 -2.85
N LYS A 16 -19.14 16.81 -4.00
CA LYS A 16 -18.19 15.69 -4.07
C LYS A 16 -16.84 16.00 -3.44
N GLU A 17 -16.36 17.23 -3.51
CA GLU A 17 -15.17 17.64 -2.76
C GLU A 17 -15.36 17.58 -1.24
N LYS A 18 -16.54 18.00 -0.74
CA LYS A 18 -16.88 17.92 0.69
C LYS A 18 -16.98 16.48 1.19
N GLU A 19 -17.41 15.57 0.30
CA GLU A 19 -17.44 14.12 0.54
C GLU A 19 -16.07 13.46 0.34
N GLU A 20 -15.02 14.24 0.05
CA GLU A 20 -13.67 13.78 -0.28
C GLU A 20 -13.59 12.83 -1.49
N ASN A 21 -14.64 12.79 -2.31
CA ASN A 21 -14.69 12.03 -3.54
C ASN A 21 -14.11 12.86 -4.70
N TYR A 22 -12.79 13.03 -4.65
CA TYR A 22 -12.06 13.92 -5.57
C TYR A 22 -12.08 13.44 -7.02
N GLU A 23 -12.12 12.12 -7.26
CA GLU A 23 -12.26 11.56 -8.61
C GLU A 23 -13.57 12.04 -9.25
N LEU A 24 -14.68 11.87 -8.54
CA LEU A 24 -15.99 12.27 -9.06
C LEU A 24 -16.12 13.80 -9.12
N ALA A 25 -15.51 14.53 -8.17
CA ALA A 25 -15.44 15.99 -8.23
C ALA A 25 -14.74 16.48 -9.51
N ALA A 26 -13.62 15.88 -9.89
CA ALA A 26 -12.91 16.21 -11.14
C ALA A 26 -13.81 15.99 -12.37
N VAL A 27 -14.52 14.87 -12.42
CA VAL A 27 -15.46 14.57 -13.51
C VAL A 27 -16.56 15.64 -13.62
N TYR A 28 -17.14 16.08 -12.50
CA TYR A 28 -18.17 17.11 -12.52
C TYR A 28 -17.63 18.50 -12.88
N TRP A 29 -16.40 18.84 -12.46
CA TRP A 29 -15.73 20.06 -12.92
C TRP A 29 -15.42 20.04 -14.41
N GLY A 30 -14.99 18.90 -14.98
CA GLY A 30 -14.82 18.75 -16.42
C GLY A 30 -16.13 18.93 -17.20
N LYS A 31 -17.25 18.42 -16.65
CA LYS A 31 -18.59 18.69 -17.22
C LYS A 31 -18.96 20.17 -17.11
N ALA A 32 -18.72 20.80 -15.97
CA ALA A 32 -18.98 22.24 -15.77
C ALA A 32 -18.18 23.09 -16.76
N LYS A 33 -16.90 22.77 -16.98
CA LYS A 33 -16.04 23.39 -17.99
C LYS A 33 -16.68 23.40 -19.38
N ASN A 34 -17.22 22.27 -19.80
CA ASN A 34 -17.78 22.08 -21.14
C ASN A 34 -19.10 22.85 -21.38
N VAL A 35 -19.83 23.18 -20.31
CA VAL A 35 -21.10 23.94 -20.41
C VAL A 35 -20.94 25.41 -19.98
N ALA A 36 -19.73 25.82 -19.60
CA ALA A 36 -19.43 27.18 -19.20
C ALA A 36 -19.59 28.13 -20.39
N THR A 37 -20.34 29.21 -20.20
CA THR A 37 -20.57 30.23 -21.24
C THR A 37 -19.57 31.37 -21.19
N SER A 38 -18.82 31.50 -20.09
CA SER A 38 -17.77 32.51 -19.92
C SER A 38 -16.40 31.87 -19.78
N LEU A 39 -15.38 32.52 -20.33
CA LEU A 39 -14.00 32.06 -20.24
C LEU A 39 -13.54 31.91 -18.79
N ASN A 40 -13.92 32.85 -17.91
CA ASN A 40 -13.57 32.77 -16.48
C ASN A 40 -14.15 31.52 -15.81
N ALA A 41 -15.41 31.16 -16.12
CA ALA A 41 -16.04 29.96 -15.58
C ALA A 41 -15.41 28.68 -16.14
N GLN A 42 -15.01 28.69 -17.41
CA GLN A 42 -14.29 27.59 -18.05
C GLN A 42 -12.93 27.36 -17.40
N LEU A 43 -12.11 28.41 -17.27
CA LEU A 43 -10.79 28.36 -16.64
C LEU A 43 -10.85 27.96 -15.17
N TRP A 44 -11.83 28.49 -14.43
CA TRP A 44 -12.05 28.10 -13.04
C TRP A 44 -12.38 26.60 -12.92
N SER A 45 -13.25 26.10 -13.80
CA SER A 45 -13.62 24.68 -13.81
C SER A 45 -12.45 23.79 -14.21
N GLU A 46 -11.62 24.22 -15.16
CA GLU A 46 -10.40 23.53 -15.57
C GLU A 46 -9.40 23.41 -14.42
N TYR A 47 -9.10 24.53 -13.76
CA TYR A 47 -8.24 24.53 -12.58
C TYR A 47 -8.75 23.57 -11.50
N ARG A 48 -10.06 23.60 -11.23
CA ARG A 48 -10.69 22.74 -10.21
C ARG A 48 -10.70 21.27 -10.61
N GLN A 49 -10.88 20.97 -11.89
CA GLN A 49 -10.74 19.61 -12.42
C GLN A 49 -9.33 19.09 -12.13
N GLU A 50 -8.29 19.77 -12.62
CA GLU A 50 -6.90 19.34 -12.45
C GLU A 50 -6.49 19.22 -10.98
N HIS A 51 -6.95 20.17 -10.15
CA HIS A 51 -6.66 20.15 -8.72
C HIS A 51 -7.26 18.92 -8.04
N ASN A 52 -8.48 18.53 -8.40
CA ASN A 52 -9.12 17.34 -7.85
C ASN A 52 -8.50 16.04 -8.38
N GLU A 53 -8.07 15.99 -9.64
CA GLU A 53 -7.31 14.85 -10.18
C GLU A 53 -6.00 14.65 -9.39
N LYS A 54 -5.27 15.74 -9.09
CA LYS A 54 -4.06 15.70 -8.26
C LYS A 54 -4.36 15.24 -6.83
N ARG A 55 -5.44 15.74 -6.20
CA ARG A 55 -5.86 15.29 -4.86
C ARG A 55 -6.20 13.81 -4.84
N HIS A 56 -6.95 13.33 -5.83
CA HIS A 56 -7.28 11.91 -5.96
C HIS A 56 -6.02 11.05 -6.08
N SER A 57 -5.10 11.42 -6.99
CA SER A 57 -3.84 10.70 -7.18
C SER A 57 -3.00 10.63 -5.91
N LEU A 58 -2.90 11.76 -5.18
CA LEU A 58 -2.17 11.81 -3.92
C LEU A 58 -2.81 10.91 -2.85
N HIS A 59 -4.14 10.97 -2.73
CA HIS A 59 -4.89 10.15 -1.78
C HIS A 59 -4.71 8.66 -2.06
N HIS A 60 -4.86 8.25 -3.33
CA HIS A 60 -4.69 6.87 -3.76
C HIS A 60 -3.28 6.34 -3.46
N ARG A 61 -2.24 7.10 -3.84
CA ARG A 61 -0.85 6.74 -3.55
C ARG A 61 -0.57 6.59 -2.05
N TYR A 62 -1.18 7.44 -1.23
CA TYR A 62 -1.03 7.35 0.23
C TYR A 62 -1.64 6.05 0.77
N GLU A 63 -2.84 5.68 0.31
CA GLU A 63 -3.46 4.40 0.69
C GLU A 63 -2.63 3.19 0.26
N GLU A 64 -2.11 3.19 -0.97
CA GLU A 64 -1.24 2.13 -1.49
C GLU A 64 0.05 2.00 -0.68
N THR A 65 0.64 3.14 -0.30
CA THR A 65 1.84 3.17 0.54
C THR A 65 1.57 2.55 1.91
N ILE A 66 0.43 2.89 2.55
CA ILE A 66 0.05 2.29 3.83
C ILE A 66 -0.17 0.79 3.71
N LYS A 67 -0.90 0.34 2.68
CA LYS A 67 -1.14 -1.10 2.44
C LYS A 67 0.18 -1.85 2.25
N THR A 68 1.07 -1.30 1.43
CA THR A 68 2.41 -1.88 1.18
C THR A 68 3.24 -1.92 2.46
N GLN A 69 3.26 -0.84 3.26
CA GLN A 69 3.99 -0.81 4.52
C GLN A 69 3.46 -1.86 5.51
N LYS A 70 2.14 -2.02 5.60
CA LYS A 70 1.51 -3.03 6.47
C LYS A 70 1.90 -4.45 6.03
N GLU A 71 1.92 -4.71 4.73
CA GLU A 71 2.30 -6.01 4.20
C GLU A 71 3.79 -6.32 4.41
N ASN A 72 4.66 -5.34 4.15
CA ASN A 72 6.10 -5.48 4.39
C ASN A 72 6.40 -5.78 5.88
N ARG A 73 5.65 -5.19 6.82
CA ARG A 73 5.78 -5.50 8.25
C ARG A 73 5.39 -6.95 8.56
N ARG A 74 4.37 -7.50 7.90
CA ARG A 74 3.98 -8.91 8.07
C ARG A 74 5.05 -9.85 7.53
N ILE A 75 5.55 -9.59 6.32
CA ILE A 75 6.63 -10.36 5.70
C ILE A 75 7.87 -10.34 6.59
N ALA A 76 8.27 -9.16 7.09
CA ALA A 76 9.41 -9.03 7.99
C ALA A 76 9.23 -9.83 9.29
N ALA A 77 8.03 -9.85 9.87
CA ALA A 77 7.74 -10.62 11.07
C ALA A 77 7.81 -12.14 10.82
N VAL A 78 7.31 -12.61 9.67
CA VAL A 78 7.41 -14.02 9.26
C VAL A 78 8.87 -14.41 9.04
N ASN A 79 9.62 -13.61 8.26
CA ASN A 79 11.03 -13.86 7.98
C ASN A 79 11.85 -13.93 9.26
N LYS A 80 11.58 -13.05 10.24
CA LYS A 80 12.24 -13.08 11.54
C LYS A 80 11.99 -14.42 12.26
N ARG A 81 10.75 -14.88 12.36
CA ARG A 81 10.41 -16.16 13.00
C ARG A 81 11.03 -17.34 12.28
N THR A 82 11.02 -17.33 10.95
CA THR A 82 11.64 -18.38 10.13
C THR A 82 13.15 -18.44 10.38
N ALA A 83 13.82 -17.28 10.45
CA ALA A 83 15.24 -17.21 10.78
C ALA A 83 15.53 -17.78 12.18
N GLU A 84 14.76 -17.38 13.20
CA GLU A 84 14.90 -17.89 14.58
C GLU A 84 14.72 -19.42 14.65
N VAL A 85 13.73 -19.96 13.93
CA VAL A 85 13.50 -21.41 13.86
C VAL A 85 14.65 -22.13 13.15
N LEU A 86 15.16 -21.57 12.06
CA LEU A 86 16.30 -22.15 11.33
C LEU A 86 17.58 -22.12 12.17
N GLU A 87 17.84 -21.03 12.88
CA GLU A 87 18.98 -20.88 13.80
C GLU A 87 18.91 -21.92 14.92
N SER A 88 17.77 -22.03 15.60
CA SER A 88 17.56 -23.07 16.62
C SER A 88 17.70 -24.49 16.06
N HIS A 89 17.23 -24.74 14.84
CA HIS A 89 17.39 -26.05 14.20
C HIS A 89 18.87 -26.38 13.93
N LEU A 90 19.66 -25.40 13.46
CA LEU A 90 21.10 -25.56 13.23
C LEU A 90 21.88 -25.77 14.53
N GLU A 91 21.56 -25.02 15.59
CA GLU A 91 22.16 -25.21 16.93
C GLU A 91 21.90 -26.62 17.47
N ASN A 92 20.64 -27.07 17.43
CA ASN A 92 20.26 -28.43 17.84
C ASN A 92 20.99 -29.50 17.01
N HIS A 93 21.15 -29.28 15.70
CA HIS A 93 21.92 -30.21 14.85
C HIS A 93 23.41 -30.26 15.21
N THR A 94 23.97 -29.13 15.64
CA THR A 94 25.36 -29.04 16.10
C THR A 94 25.55 -29.79 17.42
N GLU A 95 24.59 -29.69 18.34
CA GLU A 95 24.58 -30.50 19.56
C GLU A 95 24.45 -31.99 19.25
N ILE A 96 23.54 -32.39 18.34
CA ILE A 96 23.40 -33.79 17.90
C ILE A 96 24.71 -34.31 17.28
N ASN A 97 25.39 -33.51 16.47
CA ASN A 97 26.68 -33.88 15.88
C ASN A 97 27.77 -34.03 16.94
N ASN A 98 27.80 -33.16 17.95
CA ASN A 98 28.71 -33.28 19.09
C ASN A 98 28.46 -34.56 19.91
N TRP A 99 27.20 -34.92 20.14
CA TRP A 99 26.86 -36.17 20.83
C TRP A 99 27.25 -37.41 20.01
N LYS A 100 27.06 -37.39 18.68
CA LYS A 100 27.51 -38.47 17.79
C LYS A 100 29.04 -38.63 17.79
N GLN A 101 29.78 -37.53 17.75
CA GLN A 101 31.26 -37.56 17.83
C GLN A 101 31.74 -38.11 19.17
N LYS A 102 31.14 -37.68 20.29
CA LYS A 102 31.49 -38.21 21.62
C LYS A 102 31.21 -39.70 21.74
N PHE A 103 30.12 -40.20 21.16
CA PHE A 103 29.81 -41.64 21.13
C PHE A 103 30.86 -42.42 20.33
N GLN A 104 31.24 -41.94 19.14
CA GLN A 104 32.28 -42.58 18.32
C GLN A 104 33.64 -42.61 19.00
N GLN A 105 34.03 -41.55 19.73
CA GLN A 105 35.28 -41.55 20.51
C GLN A 105 35.25 -42.50 21.71
N ALA A 106 34.08 -42.68 22.34
CA ALA A 106 33.93 -43.63 23.44
C ALA A 106 34.03 -45.09 22.98
N GLU A 107 33.47 -45.42 21.81
CA GLU A 107 33.59 -46.76 21.21
C GLU A 107 35.04 -47.09 20.83
N VAL A 108 35.74 -46.18 20.14
CA VAL A 108 37.16 -46.38 19.73
C VAL A 108 38.09 -46.56 20.94
N ASN A 109 37.83 -45.85 22.05
CA ASN A 109 38.64 -45.96 23.26
C ASN A 109 38.38 -47.26 24.05
N ASN A 110 37.20 -47.87 23.90
CA ASN A 110 36.82 -49.09 24.62
C ASN A 110 37.32 -50.37 23.91
N ASP A 111 37.50 -50.30 22.58
CA ASP A 111 38.09 -51.38 21.77
C ASP A 111 39.63 -51.41 21.79
N SER A 112 40.27 -50.44 22.46
CA SER A 112 41.74 -50.31 22.56
C SER A 112 42.32 -50.85 23.89
N ILE A 113 41.55 -51.62 24.67
CA ILE A 113 41.96 -52.31 25.91
C ILE A 113 41.96 -53.82 25.68
#